data_AF-H8L669-F1
#
_entry.id   AF-H8L669-F1
#
_cell.length_a   1.000
_cell.length_b   1.000
_cell.length_c   1.000
_cell.angle_alpha   90.00
_cell.angle_beta   90.00
_cell.angle_gamma   90.00
#
_symmetry.space_group_name_H-M   'P 1'
#
loop_
_entity.id
_entity.type
_entity.pdbx_description
1 polymer ?
#
loop_
_entity_poly.entity_id
_entity_poly.type
_entity_poly.pdbx_seq_one_letter_code
_entity_poly.pdbx_strand_id
1 'polypeptide(L)' 'MPRINVTKAFTFTHATGERQRFPVGCHEVAESVAGHWYAHEHSEPVADADVIETDTPAKRPRRTRKADGSDTDA' A
#
# COMPACT_ATOMS: atom_id res chain seq x y z
N MET A 1 3.91 17.55 -1.91
CA MET A 1 4.32 16.15 -2.14
C MET A 1 3.40 15.61 -3.22
N PRO A 2 3.90 15.09 -4.35
CA PRO A 2 3.05 14.63 -5.44
C PRO A 2 2.22 13.40 -5.06
N ARG A 3 1.08 13.24 -5.73
CA ARG A 3 0.17 12.10 -5.55
C ARG A 3 0.04 11.30 -6.83
N ILE A 4 0.04 9.98 -6.68
CA ILE A 4 -0.17 9.03 -7.77
C ILE A 4 -1.36 8.13 -7.44
N ASN A 5 -2.19 7.81 -8.44
CA ASN A 5 -3.24 6.82 -8.33
C ASN A 5 -2.74 5.51 -8.95
N VAL A 6 -2.40 4.56 -8.09
CA VAL A 6 -1.85 3.27 -8.49
C VAL A 6 -2.97 2.42 -9.05
N THR A 7 -2.95 2.17 -10.36
CA THR A 7 -3.93 1.33 -11.05
C THR A 7 -3.59 -0.15 -10.93
N LYS A 8 -2.29 -0.47 -10.74
CA LYS A 8 -1.80 -1.83 -10.56
C LYS A 8 -0.79 -1.91 -9.43
N ALA A 9 -1.07 -2.72 -8.41
CA ALA A 9 -0.20 -2.84 -7.25
C ALA A 9 1.23 -3.28 -7.65
N PHE A 10 2.23 -2.56 -7.14
CA PHE A 10 3.65 -2.81 -7.44
C PHE A 10 4.53 -2.67 -6.19
N THR A 11 5.80 -3.05 -6.32
CA THR A 11 6.83 -2.82 -5.29
C THR A 11 7.93 -1.99 -5.92
N PHE A 12 8.18 -0.82 -5.32
CA PHE A 12 9.25 0.07 -5.73
C PHE A 12 10.49 -0.19 -4.88
N THR A 13 11.66 -0.19 -5.51
CA THR A 13 12.94 -0.26 -4.79
C THR A 13 13.59 1.11 -4.89
N HIS A 14 13.73 1.78 -3.76
CA HIS A 14 14.39 3.08 -3.65
C HIS A 14 15.88 2.97 -3.92
N ALA A 15 16.52 4.09 -4.24
CA ALA A 15 17.99 4.15 -4.43
C ALA A 15 18.77 3.74 -3.18
N THR A 16 18.17 3.85 -2.00
CA THR A 16 18.70 3.37 -0.71
C THR A 16 18.71 1.83 -0.59
N GLY A 17 18.05 1.13 -1.52
CA GLY A 17 17.80 -0.32 -1.46
C GLY A 17 16.52 -0.68 -0.70
N GLU A 18 15.81 0.28 -0.12
CA GLU A 18 14.55 0.04 0.59
C GLU A 18 13.43 -0.33 -0.39
N ARG A 19 12.65 -1.36 -0.05
CA ARG A 19 11.52 -1.80 -0.86
C ARG A 19 10.20 -1.30 -0.26
N GLN A 20 9.49 -0.46 -1.00
CA GLN A 20 8.19 0.06 -0.63
C GLN A 20 7.09 -0.56 -1.49
N ARG A 21 6.05 -1.09 -0.86
CA ARG A 21 4.90 -1.67 -1.55
C ARG A 21 3.81 -0.62 -1.75
N PHE A 22 3.33 -0.51 -2.99
CA PHE A 22 2.23 0.37 -3.37
C PHE A 22 1.01 -0.47 -3.76
N PRO A 23 -0.03 -0.57 -2.90
CA PRO A 23 -1.29 -1.19 -3.28
C PRO A 23 -2.07 -0.29 -4.25
N VAL A 24 -3.10 -0.84 -4.89
CA VAL A 24 -4.01 -0.05 -5.75
C VAL A 24 -4.67 1.05 -4.93
N GLY A 25 -4.75 2.27 -5.50
CA GLY A 25 -5.36 3.45 -4.86
C GLY A 25 -4.46 4.70 -4.90
N CYS A 26 -4.93 5.79 -4.30
CA CYS A 26 -4.18 7.04 -4.23
C CYS A 26 -3.11 6.99 -3.14
N HIS A 27 -1.87 7.32 -3.49
CA HIS A 27 -0.74 7.39 -2.57
C HIS A 27 0.01 8.69 -2.73
N GLU A 28 0.39 9.28 -1.59
CA GLU A 28 1.32 10.40 -1.55
C GLU A 28 2.75 9.87 -1.59
N VAL A 29 3.54 10.36 -2.54
CA VAL A 29 4.88 9.85 -2.81
C VAL A 29 5.89 10.98 -2.95
N ALA A 30 7.18 10.65 -2.82
CA ALA A 30 8.24 11.59 -3.13
C ALA A 30 8.30 11.88 -4.64
N GLU A 31 8.80 13.04 -5.01
CA GLU A 31 8.97 13.46 -6.41
C GLU A 31 9.85 12.49 -7.21
N SER A 32 10.83 11.88 -6.55
CA SER A 32 11.67 10.83 -7.13
C SER A 32 10.90 9.58 -7.55
N VAL A 33 9.80 9.24 -6.86
CA VAL A 33 8.93 8.12 -7.20
C VAL A 33 7.92 8.56 -8.26
N ALA A 34 7.31 9.74 -8.09
CA ALA A 34 6.32 10.26 -9.01
C ALA A 34 6.87 10.46 -10.43
N GLY A 35 8.13 10.90 -10.57
CA GLY A 35 8.81 11.06 -11.86
C GLY A 35 9.50 9.79 -12.37
N HIS A 36 9.35 8.65 -11.71
CA HIS A 36 10.03 7.43 -12.11
C HIS A 36 9.21 6.64 -13.14
N TRP A 37 9.86 6.21 -14.22
CA TRP A 37 9.20 5.50 -15.33
C TRP A 37 8.39 4.27 -14.86
N TYR A 38 8.89 3.53 -13.88
CA TYR A 38 8.20 2.34 -13.37
C TYR A 38 6.92 2.69 -12.60
N ALA A 39 6.90 3.80 -11.88
CA ALA A 39 5.71 4.29 -11.20
C ALA A 39 4.67 4.77 -12.22
N HIS A 40 5.09 5.50 -13.25
CA HIS A 40 4.20 5.94 -14.34
C HIS A 40 3.53 4.78 -15.09
N GLU A 41 4.22 3.65 -15.30
CA GLU A 41 3.64 2.47 -15.95
C GLU A 41 2.52 1.81 -15.11
N HIS A 42 2.51 2.02 -13.80
CA HIS A 42 1.61 1.37 -12.85
C HIS A 42 0.66 2.35 -12.13
N SER A 43 0.71 3.64 -12.48
CA SER A 43 -0.07 4.68 -11.83
C SER A 43 -0.34 5.86 -12.73
N GLU A 44 -1.38 6.63 -12.39
CA GLU A 44 -1.75 7.88 -13.05
C GLU A 44 -1.45 9.06 -12.14
N PRO A 45 -0.97 10.20 -12.66
CA PRO A 45 -0.79 11.40 -11.86
C PRO A 45 -2.15 11.95 -11.40
N VAL A 46 -2.27 12.28 -10.11
CA VAL A 46 -3.49 12.87 -9.55
C VAL A 46 -3.23 14.36 -9.37
N ALA A 47 -4.06 15.21 -9.99
CA ALA A 47 -4.04 16.63 -9.72
C ALA A 47 -4.51 16.87 -8.27
N ASP A 48 -3.82 17.75 -7.54
CA ASP A 48 -4.05 18.02 -6.10
C ASP A 48 -5.49 18.45 -5.74
N ALA A 49 -6.35 18.73 -6.72
CA ALA A 49 -7.71 19.20 -6.55
C ALA A 49 -8.76 18.10 -6.22
N ASP A 50 -8.43 16.80 -6.32
CA ASP A 50 -9.46 15.73 -6.37
C ASP A 50 -9.42 14.68 -5.23
N VAL A 51 -8.69 14.93 -4.14
CA VAL A 51 -8.47 13.86 -3.14
C VAL A 51 -9.50 13.90 -2.02
N ILE A 52 -10.56 13.09 -2.18
CA ILE A 52 -11.40 12.60 -1.09
C ILE A 52 -10.56 11.58 -0.31
N GLU A 53 -10.29 11.93 0.95
CA GLU A 53 -9.53 11.14 1.92
C GLU A 53 -10.23 9.81 2.23
N THR A 54 -9.86 8.73 1.54
CA THR A 54 -10.20 7.37 1.99
C THR A 54 -8.96 6.69 2.57
N ASP A 55 -8.46 7.25 3.68
CA ASP A 55 -7.62 6.49 4.60
C ASP A 55 -8.51 5.44 5.27
N THR A 56 -8.42 4.19 4.83
CA THR A 56 -8.90 3.08 5.63
C THR A 56 -7.88 1.96 5.57
N PRO A 57 -6.91 1.92 6.50
CA PRO A 57 -6.10 0.74 6.70
C PRO A 57 -6.98 -0.36 7.32
N ALA A 58 -7.66 -1.15 6.47
CA ALA A 58 -8.28 -2.40 6.88
C ALA A 58 -7.21 -3.47 7.13
N LYS A 59 -6.32 -3.22 8.09
CA LYS A 59 -5.41 -4.21 8.66
C LYS A 59 -6.24 -5.16 9.52
N ARG A 60 -6.93 -6.12 8.88
CA ARG A 60 -7.58 -7.23 9.59
C ARG A 60 -6.52 -7.95 10.42
N PRO A 61 -6.61 -8.00 11.77
CA PRO A 61 -5.74 -8.86 12.54
C PRO A 61 -6.04 -10.31 12.13
N ARG A 62 -4.99 -11.06 11.77
CA ARG A 62 -5.03 -12.52 11.63
C ARG A 62 -5.58 -13.10 12.93
N ARG A 63 -6.82 -13.61 12.92
CA ARG A 63 -7.28 -14.55 13.94
C ARG A 63 -6.53 -15.86 13.73
N THR A 64 -5.39 -16.02 14.39
CA THR A 64 -4.89 -17.35 14.73
C THR A 64 -5.87 -17.94 15.74
N ARG A 65 -6.81 -18.77 15.27
CA ARG A 65 -7.41 -19.77 16.17
C ARG A 65 -6.27 -20.74 16.52
N LYS A 66 -5.62 -20.53 17.66
CA LYS A 66 -4.95 -21.65 18.32
C LYS A 66 -6.04 -22.64 18.71
N ALA A 67 -5.97 -23.82 18.14
CA ALA A 67 -6.60 -25.00 18.72
C ALA A 67 -5.97 -25.18 20.10
N ASP A 68 -6.76 -24.96 21.14
CA ASP A 68 -6.45 -25.45 22.47
C ASP A 68 -7.50 -26.52 22.76
N GLY A 69 -7.14 -27.76 22.42
CA GLY A 69 -7.72 -28.91 23.07
C GLY A 69 -7.12 -28.94 24.46
N SER A 70 -7.93 -28.60 25.46
CA SER A 70 -7.65 -28.93 26.84
C SER A 70 -8.77 -29.85 27.31
N ASP A 71 -8.43 -31.14 27.27
CA ASP A 71 -8.82 -32.17 28.22
C ASP A 71 -9.65 -31.63 29.41
N THR A 72 -10.87 -32.12 29.56
CA THR A 72 -11.57 -32.07 30.84
C THR A 72 -12.07 -33.48 31.14
N ASP A 73 -11.34 -34.08 32.07
CA ASP A 73 -11.58 -35.26 32.88
C ASP A 73 -13.05 -35.37 33.34
N ALA A 74 -13.65 -36.55 33.13
CA ALA A 74 -14.88 -37.01 33.78
C ALA A 74 -14.92 -38.55 33.82
#